data_AF-A0A0G0SJM5-F1
#
_entry.id   AF-A0A0G0SJM5-F1
#
_cell.length_a   1.000
_cell.length_b   1.000
_cell.length_c   1.000
_cell.angle_alpha   90.00
_cell.angle_beta   90.00
_cell.angle_gamma   90.00
#
_symmetry.space_group_name_H-M   'P 1'
#
loop_
_entity.id
_entity.type
_entity.pdbx_description
1 polymer ?
#
loop_
_entity_poly.entity_id
_entity_poly.type
_entity_poly.pdbx_seq_one_letter_code
_entity_poly.pdbx_strand_id
1 'polypeptide(L)' 'MKALITSAGLGSRIPELKNTNKSLIKIGNKTLISRAIDSLNSHGIRDIYVITGHNAEKVENEIAGRATPIFN' A
#
# COMPACT_ATOMS: atom_id res chain seq x y z
N MET A 1 17.39 -8.49 -0.64
CA MET A 1 16.67 -7.90 -1.81
C MET A 1 15.73 -6.82 -1.28
N LYS A 2 15.54 -5.72 -2.02
CA LYS A 2 14.65 -4.62 -1.66
C LYS A 2 13.45 -4.57 -2.60
N ALA A 3 12.30 -4.09 -2.12
CA ALA A 3 11.10 -3.90 -2.93
C ALA A 3 10.50 -2.51 -2.73
N LEU A 4 9.85 -2.00 -3.78
CA LEU A 4 9.15 -0.72 -3.79
C LEU A 4 7.71 -0.93 -4.28
N ILE A 5 6.74 -0.43 -3.52
CA ILE A 5 5.31 -0.47 -3.87
C ILE A 5 4.84 0.97 -4.13
N THR A 6 4.26 1.23 -5.30
CA THR A 6 3.75 2.56 -5.68
C THR A 6 2.29 2.73 -5.26
N SER A 7 2.05 3.41 -4.13
CA SER A 7 0.71 3.57 -3.53
C SER A 7 0.20 5.03 -3.48
N ALA A 8 0.84 5.96 -4.18
CA ALA A 8 0.48 7.40 -4.17
C ALA A 8 -0.63 7.81 -5.16
N GLY A 9 -1.20 6.86 -5.91
CA GLY A 9 -2.16 7.17 -6.98
C GLY A 9 -3.53 7.68 -6.48
N LEU A 10 -4.08 8.68 -7.18
CA LEU A 10 -5.39 9.30 -6.90
C LEU A 10 -6.60 8.38 -7.14
N GLY A 11 -6.40 7.24 -7.81
CA GLY A 11 -7.50 6.32 -8.09
C GLY A 11 -8.53 6.79 -9.13
N SER A 12 -8.25 7.87 -9.87
CA SER A 12 -9.16 8.54 -10.83
C SER A 12 -9.90 7.64 -11.83
N ARG A 13 -9.31 6.51 -12.23
CA ARG A 13 -9.89 5.52 -13.15
C ARG A 13 -11.09 4.73 -12.60
N ILE A 14 -11.36 4.80 -11.29
CA ILE A 14 -12.53 4.18 -10.64
C ILE A 14 -13.19 5.28 -9.80
N PRO A 15 -14.11 6.07 -10.38
CA PRO A 15 -14.64 7.29 -9.77
C PRO A 15 -15.29 7.07 -8.40
N GLU A 16 -15.89 5.90 -8.18
CA GLU A 16 -16.56 5.51 -6.93
C GLU A 16 -15.59 5.46 -5.74
N LEU A 17 -14.29 5.36 -6.03
CA LEU A 17 -13.22 5.25 -5.03
C LEU A 17 -12.40 6.52 -4.88
N LYS A 18 -12.82 7.66 -5.42
CA LYS A 18 -12.07 8.95 -5.34
C LYS A 18 -11.66 9.34 -3.91
N ASN A 19 -12.49 9.03 -2.91
CA ASN A 19 -12.25 9.41 -1.51
C ASN A 19 -11.41 8.38 -0.74
N THR A 20 -10.97 7.30 -1.40
CA THR A 20 -10.21 6.19 -0.81
C THR A 20 -8.93 5.93 -1.61
N ASN A 21 -7.83 5.63 -0.94
CA ASN A 21 -6.64 5.14 -1.63
C ASN A 21 -6.90 3.70 -2.13
N LYS A 22 -6.66 3.43 -3.42
CA LYS A 22 -6.94 2.11 -4.01
C LYS A 22 -6.19 0.97 -3.34
N SER A 23 -5.00 1.22 -2.84
CA SER A 23 -4.20 0.21 -2.15
C SER A 23 -4.84 -0.25 -0.84
N LEU A 24 -5.79 0.54 -0.30
CA LEU A 24 -6.59 0.21 0.88
C LEU A 24 -7.89 -0.54 0.57
N ILE A 25 -8.21 -0.80 -0.71
CA ILE A 25 -9.37 -1.63 -1.07
C ILE A 25 -9.20 -3.00 -0.41
N LYS A 26 -10.23 -3.45 0.30
CA LYS A 26 -10.27 -4.77 0.92
C LYS A 26 -10.91 -5.78 -0.04
N ILE A 27 -10.23 -6.91 -0.21
CA ILE A 27 -10.80 -8.12 -0.82
C ILE A 27 -10.78 -9.18 0.27
N GLY A 28 -11.95 -9.64 0.71
CA GLY A 28 -12.06 -10.43 1.93
C GLY A 28 -11.56 -9.63 3.14
N ASN A 29 -10.67 -10.22 3.94
CA ASN A 29 -10.14 -9.62 5.16
C ASN A 29 -8.82 -8.84 5.00
N LYS A 30 -8.28 -8.70 3.78
CA LYS A 30 -6.99 -8.03 3.54
C LYS A 30 -7.11 -6.91 2.52
N THR A 31 -6.41 -5.81 2.77
CA THR A 31 -6.19 -4.74 1.81
C THR A 31 -5.29 -5.22 0.66
N LEU A 32 -5.37 -4.55 -0.50
CA LEU A 32 -4.47 -4.84 -1.63
C LEU A 32 -2.99 -4.64 -1.23
N ILE A 33 -2.68 -3.60 -0.46
CA ILE A 33 -1.30 -3.34 -0.01
C ILE A 33 -0.80 -4.40 0.97
N SER A 34 -1.65 -4.83 1.91
CA SER A 34 -1.31 -5.91 2.85
C SER A 34 -1.04 -7.22 2.11
N ARG A 35 -1.82 -7.54 1.05
CA ARG A 35 -1.57 -8.71 0.20
C ARG A 35 -0.23 -8.63 -0.53
N ALA A 36 0.12 -7.46 -1.06
CA ALA A 36 1.42 -7.26 -1.72
C ALA A 36 2.59 -7.43 -0.75
N ILE A 37 2.49 -6.84 0.44
CA ILE A 37 3.49 -6.99 1.51
C ILE A 37 3.63 -8.45 1.95
N ASP A 38 2.51 -9.15 2.15
CA ASP A 38 2.53 -10.57 2.53
C ASP A 38 3.19 -11.44 1.46
N SER A 39 2.93 -11.16 0.17
CA SER A 39 3.55 -11.87 -0.94
C SER A 39 5.06 -11.62 -1.01
N LEU A 40 5.53 -10.40 -0.74
CA LEU A 40 6.96 -10.11 -0.67
C LEU A 40 7.62 -10.82 0.52
N ASN A 41 6.98 -10.75 1.69
CA ASN A 41 7.44 -11.42 2.90
C ASN A 41 7.52 -12.94 2.74
N SER A 42 6.56 -13.58 2.04
CA SER A 42 6.57 -15.02 1.79
C SER A 42 7.75 -15.47 0.92
N HIS A 43 8.35 -14.55 0.16
CA HIS A 43 9.55 -14.78 -0.64
C HIS A 43 10.84 -14.27 0.05
N GLY A 44 10.77 -13.94 1.34
CA GLY A 44 11.91 -13.48 2.13
C GLY A 44 12.33 -12.03 1.88
N ILE A 45 11.55 -11.24 1.15
CA ILE A 45 11.80 -9.81 0.90
C ILE A 45 11.18 -9.01 2.03
N ARG A 46 12.01 -8.52 2.95
CA ARG A 46 11.58 -7.78 4.15
C ARG A 46 11.86 -6.27 4.10
N ASP A 47 12.78 -5.87 3.23
CA ASP A 47 13.19 -4.47 3.06
C ASP A 47 12.26 -3.82 2.02
N ILE A 48 11.06 -3.46 2.48
CA ILE A 48 9.93 -3.01 1.65
C ILE A 48 9.69 -1.52 1.88
N TYR A 49 9.66 -0.76 0.80
CA TYR A 49 9.33 0.66 0.78
C TYR A 49 8.00 0.89 0.08
N VAL A 50 7.18 1.79 0.60
CA VAL A 50 5.88 2.13 0.02
C VAL A 50 5.85 3.62 -0.27
N ILE A 51 5.66 3.98 -1.54
CA ILE A 51 5.43 5.38 -1.91
C ILE A 51 4.01 5.76 -1.51
N THR A 52 3.87 6.71 -0.60
CA THR A 52 2.60 7.26 -0.11
C THR A 52 2.33 8.64 -0.72
N GLY A 53 1.07 9.07 -0.71
CA GLY A 53 0.63 10.32 -1.34
C GLY A 53 -0.83 10.61 -1.00
N HIS A 54 -1.76 10.41 -1.94
CA HIS A 54 -3.21 10.56 -1.66
C HIS A 54 -3.65 9.71 -0.46
N ASN A 55 -4.24 10.35 0.56
CA ASN A 55 -4.59 9.71 1.84
C ASN A 55 -3.41 8.96 2.50
N ALA A 56 -2.20 9.53 2.45
CA ALA A 56 -0.96 8.93 2.96
C ALA A 56 -1.11 8.35 4.37
N GLU A 57 -1.63 9.13 5.33
CA GLU A 57 -1.82 8.70 6.72
C GLU A 57 -2.56 7.35 6.83
N LYS A 58 -3.63 7.14 6.04
CA LYS A 58 -4.39 5.88 6.05
C LYS A 58 -3.55 4.72 5.52
N VAL A 59 -2.72 4.97 4.50
CA VAL A 59 -1.82 3.96 3.94
C VAL A 59 -0.72 3.63 4.94
N GLU A 60 -0.13 4.64 5.55
CA GLU A 60 0.94 4.51 6.56
C GLU A 60 0.47 3.72 7.77
N ASN A 61 -0.74 3.98 8.25
CA ASN A 61 -1.36 3.20 9.32
C ASN A 61 -1.56 1.73 8.95
N GLU A 62 -1.97 1.41 7.71
CA GLU A 62 -2.17 0.02 7.26
C GLU A 62 -0.84 -0.76 7.13
N ILE A 63 0.27 -0.08 6.82
CA ILE A 63 1.58 -0.71 6.62
C ILE A 63 2.51 -0.60 7.85
N ALA A 64 2.05 0.03 8.94
CA ALA A 64 2.84 0.28 10.13
C ALA A 64 3.51 -1.01 10.64
N GLY A 65 4.82 -0.95 10.87
CA GLY A 65 5.63 -2.10 11.32
C GLY A 65 5.88 -3.18 10.25
N ARG A 66 5.40 -3.00 9.02
CA ARG A 66 5.55 -3.98 7.92
C ARG A 66 6.27 -3.44 6.69
N ALA A 67 6.31 -2.13 6.50
CA ALA A 67 7.06 -1.47 5.44
C ALA A 67 7.42 -0.02 5.83
N THR A 68 8.41 0.56 5.15
CA THR A 68 8.83 1.95 5.35
C THR A 68 8.10 2.87 4.36
N PRO A 69 7.35 3.89 4.82
CA PRO A 69 6.72 4.85 3.92
C PRO A 69 7.74 5.83 3.34
N ILE A 70 7.51 6.25 2.11
CA ILE A 70 8.20 7.33 1.41
C ILE A 70 7.13 8.25 0.84
N PHE A 71 6.96 9.43 1.42
CA PHE A 71 5.98 10.41 0.95
C PHE A 71 6.46 11.05 -0.37
N ASN A 72 5.57 11.13 -1.37
CA ASN A 72 5.81 11.74 -2.68
C ASN A 72 4.98 13.00 -2.90
#